data_AF-A0A364K2S5-F1
#
_entry.id   AF-A0A364K2S5-F1
#
_cell.length_a   1.000
_cell.length_b   1.000
_cell.length_c   1.000
_cell.angle_alpha   90.00
_cell.angle_beta   90.00
_cell.angle_gamma   90.00
#
_symmetry.space_group_name_H-M   'P 1'
#
loop_
_entity.id
_entity.type
_entity.pdbx_description
1 polymer ?
#
loop_
_entity_poly.entity_id
_entity_poly.type
_entity_poly.pdbx_seq_one_letter_code
_entity_poly.pdbx_strand_id
1 'polypeptide(L)'
;MTYPSLPEEVPILHTRFRIITPMFIHGIYPQKAELRLPSVKGCLRFWFRAIHPGYFVQTDQRRKAPTLEEMIFGSAQHGQSRFLMHLPKHSLRHVPYFEPRRGTCSFFVVKGVSKHYFLPGQSFSLSFAFRPEENQLRMKQVYQAVIASTWLLGNIGGLGSHTRRSYGSLLLEEWQSDDHSISKWTSSLPMLHSVSTLEEWKTQFHNGIKTIRSWFPPPKQAVPHVKDFPNTRLDQEARLYFQANLFDSEEAARKAGERVLHAFANSRSDDQSHRFVLGLLMYFRGRQVNATAPKDFKSAHAKNLFEA
;
A
#
# COMPACT_ATOMS: atom_id res chain seq x y z
N MET A 1 34.87 20.49 22.49
CA MET A 1 33.65 19.91 21.91
C MET A 1 34.06 18.71 21.08
N THR A 2 33.94 17.51 21.65
CA THR A 2 34.17 16.26 20.93
C THR A 2 32.98 16.04 20.01
N TYR A 3 33.20 16.09 18.69
CA TYR A 3 32.18 15.66 17.73
C TYR A 3 31.87 14.20 18.03
N PRO A 4 30.60 13.79 18.19
CA PRO A 4 30.27 12.38 18.23
C PRO A 4 30.82 11.76 16.94
N SER A 5 31.65 10.72 17.07
CA SER A 5 32.14 9.95 15.93
C SER A 5 30.92 9.53 15.12
N LEU A 6 30.97 9.81 13.81
CA LEU A 6 29.95 9.29 12.90
C LEU A 6 29.92 7.77 13.09
N PRO A 7 28.75 7.15 13.27
CA PRO A 7 28.68 5.70 13.37
C PRO A 7 29.32 5.08 12.14
N GLU A 8 30.15 4.06 12.38
CA GLU A 8 31.00 3.43 11.38
C GLU A 8 30.18 2.87 10.22
N GLU A 9 28.93 2.47 10.47
CA GLU A 9 27.94 2.09 9.47
C GLU A 9 26.54 2.61 9.82
N VAL A 10 25.81 3.06 8.80
CA VAL A 10 24.40 3.48 8.92
C VAL A 10 23.52 2.26 8.63
N PRO A 11 22.60 1.86 9.52
CA PRO A 11 21.68 0.74 9.24
C PRO A 11 20.81 1.06 8.03
N ILE A 12 20.76 0.15 7.05
CA ILE A 12 19.98 0.33 5.82
C ILE A 12 19.07 -0.88 5.57
N LEU A 13 17.79 -0.60 5.34
CA LEU A 13 16.84 -1.58 4.81
C LEU A 13 16.71 -1.40 3.29
N HIS A 14 17.08 -2.41 2.53
CA HIS A 14 16.84 -2.49 1.09
C HIS A 14 15.53 -3.23 0.82
N THR A 15 14.72 -2.72 -0.10
CA THR A 15 13.46 -3.34 -0.51
C THR A 15 13.30 -3.31 -2.02
N ARG A 16 12.55 -4.28 -2.54
CA ARG A 16 12.21 -4.40 -3.95
C ARG A 16 10.72 -4.60 -4.10
N PHE A 17 10.08 -3.73 -4.87
CA PHE A 17 8.66 -3.78 -5.17
C PHE A 17 8.43 -4.07 -6.65
N ARG A 18 7.41 -4.86 -6.95
CA ARG A 18 6.87 -5.06 -8.30
C ARG A 18 5.54 -4.35 -8.46
N ILE A 19 5.38 -3.67 -9.58
CA ILE A 19 4.12 -3.04 -9.99
C ILE A 19 3.22 -4.13 -10.54
N ILE A 20 2.08 -4.39 -9.88
CA ILE A 20 1.14 -5.43 -10.28
C ILE A 20 0.12 -4.89 -11.26
N THR A 21 -0.43 -3.70 -10.99
CA THR A 21 -1.49 -3.09 -11.79
C THR A 21 -1.00 -1.74 -12.35
N PRO A 22 -1.59 -1.21 -13.44
CA PRO A 22 -1.14 0.05 -14.04
C PRO A 22 -1.01 1.16 -13.00
N MET A 23 0.19 1.72 -12.85
CA MET A 23 0.48 2.70 -11.80
C MET A 23 0.47 4.12 -12.35
N PHE A 24 -0.67 4.79 -12.18
CA PHE A 24 -0.84 6.20 -12.50
C PHE A 24 -0.24 7.06 -11.39
N ILE A 25 1.02 7.44 -11.55
CA ILE A 25 1.71 8.36 -10.64
C ILE A 25 2.46 9.40 -11.47
N HIS A 26 2.27 10.67 -11.15
CA HIS A 26 2.85 11.78 -11.90
C HIS A 26 3.32 12.89 -10.96
N GLY A 27 4.33 13.63 -11.43
CA GLY A 27 4.72 14.89 -10.83
C GLY A 27 3.84 16.04 -11.34
N ILE A 28 4.51 17.11 -11.76
CA ILE A 28 3.87 18.30 -12.32
C ILE A 28 3.24 17.99 -13.68
N TYR A 29 3.87 17.12 -14.48
CA TYR A 29 3.45 16.80 -15.85
C TYR A 29 2.71 15.46 -15.92
N PRO A 30 1.41 15.43 -16.25
CA PRO A 30 0.65 14.19 -16.38
C PRO A 30 1.12 13.28 -17.53
N GLN A 31 1.80 13.84 -18.53
CA GLN A 31 2.34 13.09 -19.68
C GLN A 31 3.66 12.36 -19.36
N LYS A 32 4.09 12.34 -18.08
CA LYS A 32 5.27 11.61 -17.65
C LYS A 32 4.97 10.93 -16.33
N ALA A 33 4.99 9.60 -16.33
CA ALA A 33 4.90 8.87 -15.07
C ALA A 33 6.20 9.09 -14.28
N GLU A 34 6.08 9.48 -13.01
CA GLU A 34 7.21 9.84 -12.17
C GLU A 34 7.01 9.28 -10.76
N LEU A 35 7.95 8.46 -10.30
CA LEU A 35 7.95 7.92 -8.95
C LEU A 35 8.71 8.88 -8.03
N ARG A 36 7.99 9.54 -7.12
CA ARG A 36 8.54 10.56 -6.21
C ARG A 36 8.59 10.03 -4.79
N LEU A 37 9.75 10.15 -4.13
CA LEU A 37 9.94 9.74 -2.74
C LEU A 37 8.91 10.35 -1.76
N PRO A 38 8.53 11.65 -1.86
CA PRO A 38 7.48 12.20 -1.01
C PRO A 38 6.13 11.48 -1.12
N SER A 39 5.75 11.03 -2.32
CA SER A 39 4.52 10.26 -2.55
C SER A 39 4.57 8.91 -1.84
N VAL A 40 5.70 8.21 -1.96
CA VAL A 40 5.92 6.94 -1.25
C VAL A 40 5.90 7.15 0.27
N LYS A 41 6.58 8.19 0.76
CA LYS A 41 6.61 8.53 2.19
C LYS A 41 5.21 8.83 2.73
N GLY A 42 4.37 9.50 1.95
CA GLY A 42 2.95 9.73 2.30
C GLY A 42 2.17 8.43 2.46
N CYS A 43 2.36 7.46 1.56
CA CYS A 43 1.73 6.15 1.66
C CYS A 43 2.23 5.34 2.87
N LEU A 44 3.53 5.37 3.17
CA LEU A 44 4.07 4.75 4.39
C LEU A 44 3.47 5.38 5.65
N ARG A 45 3.37 6.71 5.68
CA ARG A 45 2.76 7.46 6.77
C ARG A 45 1.28 7.13 6.95
N PHE A 46 0.54 6.94 5.85
CA PHE A 46 -0.84 6.43 5.88
C PHE A 46 -0.93 5.05 6.53
N TRP A 47 -0.10 4.10 6.09
CA TRP A 47 -0.12 2.75 6.66
C TRP A 47 0.27 2.73 8.14
N PHE A 48 1.23 3.55 8.54
CA PHE A 48 1.56 3.73 9.96
C PHE A 48 0.36 4.21 10.78
N ARG A 49 -0.40 5.20 10.29
CA ARG A 49 -1.63 5.66 10.95
C ARG A 49 -2.69 4.56 11.06
N ALA A 50 -2.77 3.69 10.06
CA ALA A 50 -3.74 2.60 10.01
C ALA A 50 -3.43 1.49 11.04
N ILE A 51 -2.16 1.29 11.42
CA ILE A 51 -1.78 0.23 12.38
C ILE A 51 -1.39 0.72 13.78
N HIS A 52 -1.01 1.98 13.96
CA HIS A 52 -0.54 2.46 15.26
C HIS A 52 -1.61 3.29 15.97
N PRO A 53 -2.36 2.77 16.95
CA PRO A 53 -3.46 3.50 17.56
C PRO A 53 -3.06 4.80 18.28
N GLY A 54 -1.84 4.86 18.84
CA GLY A 54 -1.29 6.04 19.50
C GLY A 54 -0.37 6.92 18.64
N TYR A 55 -0.49 6.93 17.30
CA TYR A 55 0.49 7.64 16.43
C TYR A 55 0.57 9.16 16.70
N PHE A 56 -0.51 9.75 17.23
CA PHE A 56 -0.64 11.17 17.55
C PHE A 56 -0.31 11.49 19.01
N VAL A 57 0.06 10.50 19.82
CA VAL A 57 0.49 10.74 21.21
C VAL A 57 1.81 11.51 21.18
N GLN A 58 1.88 12.57 21.98
CA GLN A 58 3.08 13.38 22.15
C GLN A 58 4.19 12.55 22.81
N THR A 59 5.42 12.70 22.33
CA THR A 59 6.56 11.94 22.85
C THR A 59 7.07 12.43 24.21
N ASP A 60 6.62 13.61 24.65
CA ASP A 60 7.02 14.28 25.89
C ASP A 60 5.88 15.21 26.36
N GLN A 61 5.92 15.68 27.61
CA GLN A 61 4.92 16.54 28.24
C GLN A 61 5.01 18.02 27.83
N ARG A 62 5.98 18.38 26.96
CA ARG A 62 6.15 19.77 26.53
C ARG A 62 4.96 20.21 25.69
N ARG A 63 4.56 21.48 25.87
CA ARG A 63 3.41 22.14 25.20
C ARG A 63 3.42 22.06 23.66
N LYS A 64 4.54 21.70 23.03
CA LYS A 64 4.72 21.46 21.58
C LYS A 64 5.67 20.28 21.32
N ALA A 65 5.55 19.20 22.09
CA ALA A 65 6.31 18.00 21.78
C ALA A 65 5.82 17.39 20.44
N PRO A 66 6.72 16.79 19.64
CA PRO A 66 6.31 16.07 18.46
C PRO A 66 5.40 14.91 18.85
N THR A 67 4.41 14.64 18.01
CA THR A 67 3.73 13.34 18.04
C THR A 67 4.68 12.22 17.64
N LEU A 68 4.36 10.97 17.99
CA LEU A 68 5.14 9.81 17.57
C LEU A 68 5.31 9.76 16.05
N GLU A 69 4.25 10.06 15.30
CA GLU A 69 4.29 10.14 13.85
C GLU A 69 5.28 11.20 13.35
N GLU A 70 5.24 12.42 13.90
CA GLU A 70 6.15 13.49 13.50
C GLU A 70 7.59 13.20 13.90
N MET A 71 7.81 12.53 15.04
CA MET A 71 9.13 12.08 15.45
C MET A 71 9.72 11.09 14.44
N ILE A 72 8.92 10.16 13.92
CA ILE A 72 9.38 9.13 12.97
C ILE A 72 9.49 9.69 11.54
N PHE A 73 8.40 10.29 11.02
CA PHE A 73 8.27 10.73 9.63
C PHE A 73 8.68 12.19 9.39
N GLY A 74 8.95 12.95 10.44
CA GLY A 74 9.23 14.39 10.36
C GLY A 74 7.96 15.23 10.23
N SER A 75 8.11 16.53 10.46
CA SER A 75 7.09 17.54 10.19
C SER A 75 7.71 18.91 9.97
N ALA A 76 6.92 19.86 9.44
CA ALA A 76 7.39 21.23 9.25
C ALA A 76 7.83 21.90 10.56
N GLN A 77 7.24 21.49 11.70
CA GLN A 77 7.54 22.06 13.02
C GLN A 77 8.67 21.33 13.74
N HIS A 78 8.79 20.01 13.54
CA HIS A 78 9.69 19.15 14.32
C HIS A 78 10.88 18.61 13.53
N GLY A 79 11.02 19.01 12.25
CA GLY A 79 12.19 18.73 11.42
C GLY A 79 12.06 17.45 10.58
N GLN A 80 13.22 16.92 10.17
CA GLN A 80 13.31 15.78 9.25
C GLN A 80 12.96 14.44 9.91
N SER A 81 12.65 13.44 9.09
CA SER A 81 12.41 12.06 9.55
C SER A 81 13.65 11.42 10.19
N ARG A 82 13.41 10.38 11.00
CA ARG A 82 14.44 9.50 11.57
C ARG A 82 14.99 8.46 10.59
N PHE A 83 14.53 8.50 9.36
CA PHE A 83 15.06 7.73 8.26
C PHE A 83 15.11 8.59 6.99
N LEU A 84 16.05 8.27 6.11
CA LEU A 84 16.15 8.83 4.76
C LEU A 84 15.75 7.76 3.76
N MET A 85 15.07 8.17 2.70
CA MET A 85 14.67 7.27 1.63
C MET A 85 15.56 7.54 0.43
N HIS A 86 16.05 6.48 -0.20
CA HIS A 86 16.78 6.53 -1.45
C HIS A 86 16.04 5.68 -2.48
N LEU A 87 15.74 6.30 -3.63
CA LEU A 87 15.22 5.62 -4.81
C LEU A 87 16.37 5.56 -5.81
N PRO A 88 17.02 4.40 -6.00
CA PRO A 88 18.04 4.24 -7.03
C PRO A 88 17.49 4.59 -8.40
N LYS A 89 18.38 5.00 -9.31
CA LYS A 89 18.02 5.25 -10.71
C LYS A 89 17.33 4.02 -11.28
N HIS A 90 16.12 4.21 -11.80
CA HIS A 90 15.32 3.13 -12.37
C HIS A 90 15.03 3.38 -13.85
N SER A 91 14.82 2.30 -14.60
CA SER A 91 14.45 2.34 -16.01
C SER A 91 13.00 1.90 -16.24
N LEU A 92 12.11 2.21 -15.28
CA LEU A 92 10.67 1.94 -15.40
C LEU A 92 10.11 2.60 -16.66
N ARG A 93 9.56 1.77 -17.55
CA ARG A 93 8.86 2.19 -18.76
C ARG A 93 7.48 2.72 -18.41
N HIS A 94 7.12 3.83 -19.01
CA HIS A 94 5.79 4.39 -18.93
C HIS A 94 5.20 4.60 -20.31
N VAL A 95 3.89 4.46 -20.44
CA VAL A 95 3.18 4.64 -21.71
C VAL A 95 2.01 5.60 -21.53
N PRO A 96 1.62 6.33 -22.58
CA PRO A 96 0.37 7.07 -22.57
C PRO A 96 -0.82 6.13 -22.40
N TYR A 97 -1.75 6.51 -21.55
CA TYR A 97 -3.08 5.93 -21.50
C TYR A 97 -3.93 6.58 -22.59
N PHE A 98 -4.38 5.76 -23.54
CA PHE A 98 -5.32 6.16 -24.57
C PHE A 98 -6.66 5.48 -24.32
N GLU A 99 -7.69 6.27 -24.10
CA GLU A 99 -9.06 5.78 -24.08
C GLU A 99 -9.68 5.98 -25.46
N PRO A 100 -10.14 4.92 -26.15
CA PRO A 100 -10.85 5.08 -27.40
C PRO A 100 -12.14 5.89 -27.18
N ARG A 101 -12.40 6.89 -28.04
CA ARG A 101 -13.55 7.81 -27.95
C ARG A 101 -14.93 7.11 -27.97
N ARG A 102 -14.99 5.85 -28.40
CA ARG A 102 -16.20 5.00 -28.43
C ARG A 102 -15.87 3.66 -27.79
N GLY A 103 -16.53 3.35 -26.67
CA GLY A 103 -16.29 2.15 -25.87
C GLY A 103 -16.44 2.46 -24.38
N THR A 104 -16.85 1.46 -23.60
CA THR A 104 -17.00 1.49 -22.14
C THR A 104 -15.86 2.29 -21.49
N CYS A 105 -16.18 3.46 -20.94
CA CYS A 105 -15.19 4.29 -20.26
C CYS A 105 -14.63 3.50 -19.08
N SER A 106 -13.31 3.49 -18.87
CA SER A 106 -12.83 3.25 -17.52
C SER A 106 -13.38 4.38 -16.68
N PHE A 107 -14.25 4.04 -15.72
CA PHE A 107 -14.96 4.98 -14.85
C PHE A 107 -14.02 5.91 -14.05
N PHE A 108 -12.72 5.63 -14.10
CA PHE A 108 -11.69 6.20 -13.26
C PHE A 108 -10.70 7.07 -14.01
N VAL A 109 -10.78 7.16 -15.33
CA VAL A 109 -9.93 8.06 -16.11
C VAL A 109 -10.75 9.21 -16.66
N VAL A 110 -10.27 10.44 -16.45
CA VAL A 110 -10.91 11.65 -16.97
C VAL A 110 -10.66 11.72 -18.48
N LYS A 111 -11.73 11.79 -19.27
CA LYS A 111 -11.67 11.95 -20.72
C LYS A 111 -10.86 13.18 -21.12
N GLY A 112 -10.01 13.03 -22.13
CA GLY A 112 -9.29 14.15 -22.77
C GLY A 112 -7.95 14.54 -22.12
N VAL A 113 -7.57 13.94 -20.99
CA VAL A 113 -6.24 14.17 -20.40
C VAL A 113 -5.34 12.97 -20.74
N SER A 114 -4.34 13.19 -21.59
CA SER A 114 -3.29 12.19 -21.82
C SER A 114 -2.50 12.03 -20.53
N LYS A 115 -2.66 10.88 -19.87
CA LYS A 115 -1.94 10.52 -18.65
C LYS A 115 -1.01 9.37 -18.95
N HIS A 116 0.22 9.44 -18.45
CA HIS A 116 1.13 8.30 -18.52
C HIS A 116 1.03 7.47 -17.24
N TYR A 117 1.29 6.18 -17.36
CA TYR A 117 1.38 5.26 -16.23
C TYR A 117 2.56 4.32 -16.40
N PHE A 118 3.09 3.82 -15.28
CA PHE A 118 4.08 2.74 -15.32
C PHE A 118 3.39 1.41 -15.60
N LEU A 119 3.93 0.65 -16.56
CA LEU A 119 3.40 -0.65 -16.95
C LEU A 119 3.50 -1.66 -15.79
N PRO A 120 2.50 -2.55 -15.64
CA PRO A 120 2.59 -3.77 -14.83
C PRO A 120 3.83 -4.63 -15.13
N GLY A 121 4.22 -5.44 -14.15
CA GLY A 121 5.29 -6.44 -14.26
C GLY A 121 6.71 -5.88 -14.09
N GLN A 122 6.86 -4.57 -13.92
CA GLN A 122 8.15 -3.92 -13.69
C GLN A 122 8.44 -3.80 -12.19
N SER A 123 9.71 -3.86 -11.81
CA SER A 123 10.14 -3.70 -10.43
C SER A 123 11.03 -2.48 -10.22
N PHE A 124 11.00 -1.93 -9.02
CA PHE A 124 11.88 -0.87 -8.57
C PHE A 124 12.35 -1.13 -7.14
N SER A 125 13.49 -0.57 -6.79
CA SER A 125 14.07 -0.70 -5.45
C SER A 125 13.86 0.58 -4.65
N LEU A 126 13.78 0.42 -3.34
CA LEU A 126 13.73 1.52 -2.38
C LEU A 126 14.66 1.16 -1.23
N SER A 127 15.36 2.14 -0.68
CA SER A 127 16.23 1.93 0.47
C SER A 127 15.92 2.93 1.57
N PHE A 128 15.99 2.47 2.81
CA PHE A 128 15.73 3.27 4.01
C PHE A 128 17.00 3.30 4.85
N ALA A 129 17.68 4.44 4.91
CA ALA A 129 18.83 4.64 5.77
C ALA A 129 18.36 5.25 7.10
N PHE A 130 18.63 4.56 8.21
CA PHE A 130 18.13 4.94 9.51
C PHE A 130 19.10 5.87 10.23
N ARG A 131 18.61 7.04 10.67
CA ARG A 131 19.43 8.00 11.39
C ARG A 131 19.69 7.50 12.81
N PRO A 132 20.90 7.69 13.35
CA PRO A 132 21.20 7.33 14.73
C PRO A 132 20.23 7.98 15.72
N GLU A 133 19.80 7.19 16.71
CA GLU A 133 18.96 7.62 17.82
C GLU A 133 19.48 6.94 19.09
N GLU A 134 19.95 7.74 20.05
CA GLU A 134 20.52 7.25 21.31
C GLU A 134 19.48 6.46 22.13
N ASN A 135 18.21 6.87 22.05
CA ASN A 135 17.13 6.18 22.73
C ASN A 135 16.73 4.92 21.97
N GLN A 136 17.17 3.77 22.45
CA GLN A 136 16.87 2.45 21.85
C GLN A 136 15.37 2.17 21.71
N LEU A 137 14.53 2.65 22.65
CA LEU A 137 13.08 2.48 22.56
C LEU A 137 12.49 3.28 21.40
N ARG A 138 12.95 4.52 21.20
CA ARG A 138 12.55 5.33 20.04
C ARG A 138 13.07 4.71 18.74
N MET A 139 14.31 4.22 18.72
CA MET A 139 14.86 3.58 17.52
C MET A 139 14.06 2.33 17.14
N LYS A 140 13.68 1.52 18.14
CA LYS A 140 12.77 0.39 17.94
C LYS A 140 11.44 0.83 17.31
N GLN A 141 10.83 1.92 17.79
CA GLN A 141 9.60 2.45 17.21
C GLN A 141 9.78 2.88 15.76
N VAL A 142 10.92 3.49 15.41
CA VAL A 142 11.26 3.87 14.03
C VAL A 142 11.36 2.64 13.14
N TYR A 143 12.09 1.59 13.55
CA TYR A 143 12.20 0.34 12.78
C TYR A 143 10.83 -0.31 12.57
N GLN A 144 10.08 -0.51 13.65
CA GLN A 144 8.76 -1.14 13.59
C GLN A 144 7.82 -0.36 12.66
N ALA A 145 7.82 0.98 12.73
CA ALA A 145 6.97 1.82 11.90
C ALA A 145 7.31 1.69 10.41
N VAL A 146 8.59 1.79 10.05
CA VAL A 146 9.03 1.71 8.64
C VAL A 146 8.79 0.31 8.09
N ILE A 147 9.15 -0.74 8.83
CA ILE A 147 9.00 -2.13 8.40
C ILE A 147 7.53 -2.52 8.24
N ALA A 148 6.69 -2.25 9.26
CA ALA A 148 5.26 -2.56 9.17
C ALA A 148 4.58 -1.81 8.02
N SER A 149 4.87 -0.52 7.87
CA SER A 149 4.26 0.29 6.80
C SER A 149 4.71 -0.14 5.41
N THR A 150 5.98 -0.54 5.26
CA THR A 150 6.54 -1.08 4.02
C THR A 150 5.89 -2.41 3.66
N TRP A 151 5.74 -3.30 4.65
CA TRP A 151 5.09 -4.59 4.46
C TRP A 151 3.62 -4.41 4.05
N LEU A 152 2.86 -3.53 4.72
CA LEU A 152 1.47 -3.26 4.36
C LEU A 152 1.35 -2.64 2.97
N LEU A 153 2.21 -1.67 2.65
CA LEU A 153 2.25 -1.03 1.34
C LEU A 153 2.45 -2.05 0.21
N GLY A 154 3.32 -3.03 0.43
CA GLY A 154 3.64 -4.05 -0.57
C GLY A 154 2.72 -5.28 -0.59
N ASN A 155 1.80 -5.42 0.35
CA ASN A 155 0.90 -6.59 0.39
C ASN A 155 -0.56 -6.22 0.16
N ILE A 156 -1.00 -5.08 0.70
CA ILE A 156 -2.37 -4.59 0.61
C ILE A 156 -2.40 -3.09 0.38
N GLY A 157 -1.35 -2.52 -0.22
CA GLY A 157 -1.28 -1.12 -0.59
C GLY A 157 -1.04 -0.91 -2.08
N GLY A 158 -0.86 0.37 -2.42
CA GLY A 158 -0.51 0.79 -3.77
C GLY A 158 -0.01 2.22 -3.78
N LEU A 159 0.54 2.64 -4.91
CA LEU A 159 1.04 3.98 -5.15
C LEU A 159 0.30 4.65 -6.32
N GLY A 160 0.20 5.98 -6.24
CA GLY A 160 -0.43 6.78 -7.29
C GLY A 160 -1.94 6.97 -7.11
N SER A 161 -2.61 7.33 -8.20
CA SER A 161 -4.06 7.55 -8.23
C SER A 161 -4.83 6.24 -8.36
N HIS A 162 -6.06 6.23 -7.82
CA HIS A 162 -6.98 5.09 -7.92
C HIS A 162 -6.50 3.80 -7.26
N THR A 163 -5.61 3.89 -6.26
CA THR A 163 -5.12 2.76 -5.45
C THR A 163 -6.22 2.00 -4.73
N ARG A 164 -7.25 2.72 -4.28
CA ARG A 164 -8.44 2.11 -3.70
C ARG A 164 -9.34 1.43 -4.73
N ARG A 165 -9.08 1.59 -6.03
CA ARG A 165 -9.89 1.10 -7.14
C ARG A 165 -9.05 0.25 -8.10
N SER A 166 -8.20 -0.62 -7.55
CA SER A 166 -7.37 -1.61 -8.27
C SER A 166 -6.19 -1.11 -9.12
N TYR A 167 -5.86 0.18 -9.11
CA TYR A 167 -4.68 0.71 -9.82
C TYR A 167 -3.46 0.88 -8.93
N GLY A 168 -2.26 0.83 -9.49
CA GLY A 168 -1.02 1.03 -8.76
C GLY A 168 -0.77 0.06 -7.59
N SER A 169 -1.37 -1.13 -7.60
CA SER A 169 -1.09 -2.18 -6.62
C SER A 169 0.38 -2.56 -6.70
N LEU A 170 0.99 -2.74 -5.53
CA LEU A 170 2.37 -3.20 -5.40
C LEU A 170 2.44 -4.60 -4.84
N LEU A 171 3.56 -5.25 -5.09
CA LEU A 171 3.97 -6.47 -4.44
C LEU A 171 5.38 -6.30 -3.87
N LEU A 172 5.55 -6.58 -2.57
CA LEU A 172 6.88 -6.68 -1.97
C LEU A 172 7.54 -7.99 -2.44
N GLU A 173 8.52 -7.89 -3.32
CA GLU A 173 9.26 -9.05 -3.82
C GLU A 173 10.30 -9.51 -2.82
N GLU A 174 11.07 -8.57 -2.28
CA GLU A 174 12.23 -8.82 -1.42
C GLU A 174 12.48 -7.65 -0.48
N TRP A 175 13.07 -7.94 0.67
CA TRP A 175 13.68 -6.97 1.57
C TRP A 175 14.85 -7.59 2.32
N GLN A 176 15.88 -6.80 2.60
CA GLN A 176 17.09 -7.27 3.29
C GLN A 176 17.81 -6.12 3.99
N SER A 177 18.60 -6.47 5.00
CA SER A 177 19.41 -5.53 5.76
C SER A 177 20.64 -6.27 6.31
N ASP A 178 21.80 -5.61 6.27
CA ASP A 178 23.01 -6.13 6.89
C ASP A 178 23.00 -5.91 8.42
N ASP A 179 22.17 -4.98 8.91
CA ASP A 179 21.94 -4.77 10.33
C ASP A 179 21.08 -5.89 10.95
N HIS A 180 21.62 -6.53 12.00
CA HIS A 180 20.98 -7.64 12.71
C HIS A 180 19.64 -7.26 13.36
N SER A 181 19.51 -6.03 13.88
CA SER A 181 18.30 -5.56 14.54
C SER A 181 17.16 -5.40 13.54
N ILE A 182 17.43 -4.84 12.37
CA ILE A 182 16.46 -4.71 11.27
C ILE A 182 16.07 -6.10 10.77
N SER A 183 17.07 -6.97 10.54
CA SER A 183 16.85 -8.34 10.05
C SER A 183 15.94 -9.17 10.96
N LYS A 184 16.07 -9.02 12.29
CA LYS A 184 15.15 -9.65 13.25
C LYS A 184 13.68 -9.25 13.03
N TRP A 185 13.42 -7.98 12.74
CA TRP A 185 12.07 -7.49 12.50
C TRP A 185 11.54 -7.94 11.13
N THR A 186 12.35 -7.88 10.07
CA THR A 186 11.92 -8.34 8.74
C THR A 186 11.64 -9.84 8.73
N SER A 187 12.46 -10.65 9.40
CA SER A 187 12.24 -12.11 9.50
C SER A 187 11.00 -12.49 10.31
N SER A 188 10.47 -11.59 11.14
CA SER A 188 9.25 -11.86 11.91
C SER A 188 7.96 -11.65 11.11
N LEU A 189 8.05 -11.13 9.88
CA LEU A 189 6.93 -10.94 8.97
C LEU A 189 7.08 -11.86 7.74
N PRO A 190 5.98 -12.51 7.30
CA PRO A 190 6.06 -13.44 6.19
C PRO A 190 6.21 -12.70 4.85
N MET A 191 6.96 -13.29 3.93
CA MET A 191 7.03 -12.86 2.54
C MET A 191 5.85 -13.45 1.76
N LEU A 192 4.83 -12.65 1.46
CA LEU A 192 3.61 -13.18 0.84
C LEU A 192 3.74 -13.45 -0.66
N HIS A 193 4.73 -12.86 -1.33
CA HIS A 193 5.00 -13.09 -2.76
C HIS A 193 5.35 -14.55 -3.09
N SER A 194 5.95 -15.29 -2.14
CA SER A 194 6.26 -16.71 -2.34
C SER A 194 5.07 -17.63 -2.18
N VAL A 195 3.93 -17.12 -1.71
CA VAL A 195 2.75 -17.93 -1.41
C VAL A 195 1.98 -18.26 -2.69
N SER A 196 1.60 -19.54 -2.80
CA SER A 196 1.02 -20.10 -4.02
C SER A 196 -0.50 -20.23 -3.97
N THR A 197 -1.09 -20.30 -2.78
CA THR A 197 -2.52 -20.52 -2.58
C THR A 197 -3.18 -19.38 -1.80
N LEU A 198 -4.45 -19.12 -2.08
CA LEU A 198 -5.20 -18.05 -1.40
C LEU A 198 -5.36 -18.32 0.11
N GLU A 199 -5.61 -19.57 0.50
CA GLU A 199 -5.79 -19.93 1.91
C GLU A 199 -4.50 -19.76 2.71
N GLU A 200 -3.37 -20.22 2.17
CA GLU A 200 -2.06 -19.98 2.79
C GLU A 200 -1.76 -18.49 2.90
N TRP A 201 -2.10 -17.71 1.87
CA TRP A 201 -1.87 -16.27 1.90
C TRP A 201 -2.71 -15.59 2.97
N LYS A 202 -3.98 -15.99 3.13
CA LYS A 202 -4.84 -15.47 4.21
C LYS A 202 -4.24 -15.76 5.57
N THR A 203 -3.78 -17.00 5.79
CA THR A 203 -3.15 -17.40 7.05
C THR A 203 -1.89 -16.60 7.32
N GLN A 204 -0.98 -16.50 6.34
CA GLN A 204 0.27 -15.75 6.48
C GLN A 204 0.02 -14.26 6.67
N PHE A 205 -0.90 -13.67 5.90
CA PHE A 205 -1.29 -12.27 6.06
C PHE A 205 -1.85 -12.02 7.46
N HIS A 206 -2.76 -12.88 7.95
CA HIS A 206 -3.33 -12.77 9.29
C HIS A 206 -2.25 -12.85 10.38
N ASN A 207 -1.30 -13.78 10.24
CA ASN A 207 -0.15 -13.90 11.13
C ASN A 207 0.70 -12.62 11.12
N GLY A 208 1.00 -12.07 9.94
CA GLY A 208 1.71 -10.79 9.78
C GLY A 208 1.00 -9.64 10.48
N ILE A 209 -0.33 -9.52 10.31
CA ILE A 209 -1.12 -8.49 10.99
C ILE A 209 -1.12 -8.68 12.51
N LYS A 210 -1.23 -9.92 12.99
CA LYS A 210 -1.14 -10.23 14.43
C LYS A 210 0.22 -9.81 14.99
N THR A 211 1.31 -10.10 14.27
CA THR A 211 2.66 -9.65 14.63
C THR A 211 2.76 -8.13 14.66
N ILE A 212 2.32 -7.42 13.61
CA ILE A 212 2.33 -5.95 13.55
C ILE A 212 1.54 -5.34 14.71
N ARG A 213 0.36 -5.86 15.03
CA ARG A 213 -0.45 -5.38 16.16
C ARG A 213 0.27 -5.52 17.50
N SER A 214 1.03 -6.61 17.69
CA SER A 214 1.81 -6.81 18.93
C SER A 214 2.89 -5.73 19.12
N TRP A 215 3.33 -5.06 18.05
CA TRP A 215 4.32 -3.99 18.11
C TRP A 215 3.73 -2.66 18.57
N PHE A 216 2.42 -2.46 18.39
CA PHE A 216 1.75 -1.18 18.58
C PHE A 216 0.56 -1.31 19.54
N PRO A 217 0.83 -1.54 20.84
CA PRO A 217 -0.24 -1.62 21.82
C PRO A 217 -1.05 -0.32 21.87
N PRO A 218 -2.35 -0.39 22.20
CA PRO A 218 -3.16 0.80 22.40
C PRO A 218 -2.58 1.69 23.52
N PRO A 219 -2.76 3.01 23.42
CA PRO A 219 -2.35 3.92 24.47
C PRO A 219 -3.07 3.58 25.79
N LYS A 220 -2.34 3.60 26.90
CA LYS A 220 -2.87 3.25 28.24
C LYS A 220 -3.90 4.25 28.78
N GLN A 221 -3.88 5.48 28.28
CA GLN A 221 -4.78 6.56 28.69
C GLN A 221 -5.51 7.11 27.47
N ALA A 222 -6.77 7.48 27.66
CA ALA A 222 -7.52 8.21 26.65
C ALA A 222 -6.82 9.55 26.37
N VAL A 223 -6.65 9.89 25.09
CA VAL A 223 -5.96 11.12 24.70
C VAL A 223 -7.01 12.24 24.67
N PRO A 224 -6.90 13.29 25.52
CA PRO A 224 -7.98 14.26 25.75
C PRO A 224 -8.47 15.00 24.50
N HIS A 225 -7.63 15.13 23.47
CA HIS A 225 -7.90 15.91 22.26
C HIS A 225 -8.32 15.07 21.05
N VAL A 226 -8.48 13.75 21.21
CA VAL A 226 -8.93 12.85 20.14
C VAL A 226 -10.19 12.14 20.61
N LYS A 227 -11.34 12.77 20.35
CA LYS A 227 -12.67 12.20 20.67
C LYS A 227 -12.94 10.92 19.88
N ASP A 228 -12.55 10.92 18.61
CA ASP A 228 -12.63 9.78 17.70
C ASP A 228 -11.29 9.63 16.98
N PHE A 229 -10.83 8.39 16.81
CA PHE A 229 -9.63 8.13 16.04
C PHE A 229 -9.89 8.50 14.57
N PRO A 230 -9.23 9.52 14.01
CA PRO A 230 -9.72 10.18 12.80
C PRO A 230 -9.48 9.39 11.50
N ASN A 231 -8.84 8.22 11.58
CA ASN A 231 -8.44 7.42 10.42
C ASN A 231 -8.92 5.97 10.56
N THR A 232 -9.22 5.35 9.42
CA THR A 232 -9.51 3.92 9.32
C THR A 232 -8.37 3.11 9.94
N ARG A 233 -8.73 2.22 10.85
CA ARG A 233 -7.80 1.31 11.51
C ARG A 233 -7.87 -0.05 10.90
N LEU A 234 -6.71 -0.68 10.75
CA LEU A 234 -6.63 -2.11 10.49
C LEU A 234 -6.72 -2.87 11.82
N ASP A 235 -7.84 -2.72 12.51
CA ASP A 235 -8.13 -3.38 13.79
C ASP A 235 -8.79 -4.76 13.58
N GLN A 236 -9.16 -5.42 14.67
CA GLN A 236 -9.74 -6.76 14.63
C GLN A 236 -11.07 -6.83 13.86
N GLU A 237 -11.73 -5.69 13.63
CA GLU A 237 -12.99 -5.61 12.90
C GLU A 237 -12.78 -5.46 11.39
N ALA A 238 -11.58 -5.08 10.95
CA ALA A 238 -11.23 -4.97 9.54
C ALA A 238 -11.39 -6.34 8.84
N ARG A 239 -12.28 -6.39 7.84
CA ARG A 239 -12.54 -7.59 7.05
C ARG A 239 -11.87 -7.49 5.68
N LEU A 240 -11.25 -8.58 5.27
CA LEU A 240 -10.71 -8.74 3.92
C LEU A 240 -11.63 -9.66 3.12
N TYR A 241 -12.02 -9.19 1.94
CA TYR A 241 -12.86 -9.92 1.01
C TYR A 241 -12.03 -10.33 -0.19
N PHE A 242 -12.25 -11.56 -0.64
CA PHE A 242 -11.55 -12.14 -1.77
C PHE A 242 -12.58 -12.68 -2.76
N GLN A 243 -12.33 -12.47 -4.05
CA GLN A 243 -13.12 -13.11 -5.07
C GLN A 243 -12.63 -14.55 -5.25
N ALA A 244 -13.56 -15.51 -5.30
CA ALA A 244 -13.23 -16.93 -5.48
C ALA A 244 -12.64 -17.23 -6.86
N ASN A 245 -13.00 -16.42 -7.87
CA ASN A 245 -12.51 -16.59 -9.23
C ASN A 245 -11.06 -16.12 -9.34
N LEU A 246 -10.22 -16.98 -9.89
CA LEU A 246 -8.88 -16.62 -10.32
C LEU A 246 -8.94 -16.06 -11.75
N PHE A 247 -7.93 -15.27 -12.11
CA PHE A 247 -7.83 -14.63 -13.43
C PHE A 247 -6.44 -14.86 -14.02
N ASP A 248 -6.39 -15.03 -15.33
CA ASP A 248 -5.13 -15.31 -16.07
C ASP A 248 -4.26 -14.07 -16.24
N SER A 249 -4.85 -12.89 -16.09
CA SER A 249 -4.14 -11.62 -16.18
C SER A 249 -4.69 -10.61 -15.18
N GLU A 250 -3.82 -9.70 -14.78
CA GLU A 250 -4.23 -8.54 -13.98
C GLU A 250 -5.31 -7.72 -14.70
N GLU A 251 -5.19 -7.53 -16.02
CA GLU A 251 -6.15 -6.76 -16.79
C GLU A 251 -7.55 -7.39 -16.75
N ALA A 252 -7.66 -8.72 -16.86
CA ALA A 252 -8.93 -9.42 -16.75
C ALA A 252 -9.56 -9.25 -15.36
N ALA A 253 -8.76 -9.37 -14.30
CA ALA A 253 -9.21 -9.16 -12.92
C ALA A 253 -9.67 -7.71 -12.70
N ARG A 254 -8.90 -6.74 -13.19
CA ARG A 254 -9.22 -5.30 -13.13
C ARG A 254 -10.51 -4.99 -13.88
N LYS A 255 -10.66 -5.45 -15.12
CA LYS A 255 -11.89 -5.28 -15.91
C LYS A 255 -13.10 -5.94 -15.24
N ALA A 256 -12.93 -7.08 -14.57
CA ALA A 256 -13.99 -7.68 -13.78
C ALA A 256 -14.41 -6.76 -12.61
N GLY A 257 -13.46 -6.25 -11.83
CA GLY A 257 -13.72 -5.28 -10.76
C GLY A 257 -14.37 -3.98 -11.26
N GLU A 258 -13.90 -3.43 -12.38
CA GLU A 258 -14.49 -2.25 -13.02
C GLU A 258 -15.93 -2.48 -13.46
N ARG A 259 -16.27 -3.65 -14.02
CA ARG A 259 -17.65 -4.00 -14.38
C ARG A 259 -18.57 -4.00 -13.17
N VAL A 260 -18.13 -4.55 -12.04
CA VAL A 260 -18.91 -4.53 -10.80
C VAL A 260 -19.10 -3.10 -10.30
N LEU A 261 -18.05 -2.28 -10.30
CA LEU A 261 -18.14 -0.86 -9.90
C LEU A 261 -19.05 -0.05 -10.84
N HIS A 262 -18.98 -0.31 -12.15
CA HIS A 262 -19.85 0.33 -13.13
C HIS A 262 -21.31 -0.09 -12.95
N ALA A 263 -21.57 -1.38 -12.70
CA ALA A 263 -22.91 -1.86 -12.39
C ALA A 263 -23.45 -1.22 -11.11
N PHE A 264 -22.63 -1.14 -10.06
CA PHE A 264 -22.97 -0.47 -8.79
C PHE A 264 -23.28 1.02 -8.98
N ALA A 265 -22.44 1.75 -9.70
CA ALA A 265 -22.62 3.19 -9.91
C ALA A 265 -23.88 3.52 -10.72
N ASN A 266 -24.34 2.59 -11.57
CA ASN A 266 -25.50 2.78 -12.43
C ASN A 266 -26.76 2.04 -11.93
N SER A 267 -26.67 1.19 -10.91
CA SER A 267 -27.82 0.51 -10.31
C SER A 267 -28.58 1.47 -9.40
N ARG A 268 -29.85 1.75 -9.71
CA ARG A 268 -30.82 2.42 -8.82
C ARG A 268 -31.43 1.43 -7.80
N SER A 269 -30.65 0.50 -7.24
CA SER A 269 -31.19 -0.51 -6.31
C SER A 269 -31.24 0.04 -4.88
N ASP A 270 -32.39 -0.09 -4.22
CA ASP A 270 -32.60 0.24 -2.79
C ASP A 270 -31.79 -0.65 -1.84
N ASP A 271 -31.23 -1.76 -2.35
CA ASP A 271 -30.41 -2.69 -1.57
C ASP A 271 -28.97 -2.15 -1.40
N GLN A 272 -28.71 -1.57 -0.22
CA GLN A 272 -27.39 -1.05 0.17
C GLN A 272 -26.34 -2.15 0.42
N SER A 273 -26.70 -3.43 0.34
CA SER A 273 -25.78 -4.56 0.57
C SER A 273 -24.70 -4.73 -0.51
N HIS A 274 -24.87 -4.08 -1.68
CA HIS A 274 -23.92 -4.12 -2.80
C HIS A 274 -22.59 -3.36 -2.54
N ARG A 275 -22.41 -2.81 -1.33
CA ARG A 275 -21.28 -1.95 -0.92
C ARG A 275 -19.92 -2.68 -0.74
N PHE A 276 -19.76 -3.93 -1.18
CA PHE A 276 -18.57 -4.74 -0.88
C PHE A 276 -17.36 -4.56 -1.79
N VAL A 277 -17.38 -3.62 -2.72
CA VAL A 277 -16.35 -3.59 -3.77
C VAL A 277 -15.34 -2.52 -3.47
N LEU A 278 -14.25 -2.87 -2.79
CA LEU A 278 -12.88 -2.36 -3.04
C LEU A 278 -11.86 -3.32 -2.39
N GLY A 279 -11.17 -4.10 -3.21
CA GLY A 279 -9.97 -4.85 -2.82
C GLY A 279 -8.83 -4.54 -3.77
N LEU A 280 -7.59 -4.68 -3.32
CA LEU A 280 -6.42 -4.62 -4.19
C LEU A 280 -6.26 -5.96 -4.89
N LEU A 281 -5.94 -5.91 -6.19
CA LEU A 281 -5.56 -7.11 -6.93
C LEU A 281 -4.27 -7.67 -6.34
N MET A 282 -4.31 -8.95 -6.00
CA MET A 282 -3.15 -9.68 -5.47
C MET A 282 -2.65 -10.67 -6.50
N TYR A 283 -1.33 -10.84 -6.52
CA TYR A 283 -0.67 -11.81 -7.37
C TYR A 283 -0.29 -13.04 -6.54
N PHE A 284 -0.69 -14.23 -7.01
CA PHE A 284 -0.38 -15.53 -6.38
C PHE A 284 0.48 -16.37 -7.33
N ARG A 285 1.51 -17.03 -6.80
CA ARG A 285 2.36 -17.95 -7.59
C ARG A 285 1.77 -19.38 -7.57
N GLY A 286 0.75 -19.69 -8.35
CA GLY A 286 0.09 -21.02 -8.29
C GLY A 286 -0.15 -21.70 -9.64
N ARG A 287 -0.50 -22.99 -9.62
CA ARG A 287 -0.97 -23.72 -10.80
C ARG A 287 -2.35 -23.17 -11.19
N GLN A 288 -2.47 -22.75 -12.44
CA GLN A 288 -3.64 -22.09 -12.99
C GLN A 288 -4.89 -22.98 -12.84
N VAL A 289 -5.94 -22.43 -12.24
CA VAL A 289 -7.29 -23.02 -12.32
C VAL A 289 -8.04 -22.18 -13.32
N ASN A 290 -8.32 -22.74 -14.50
CA ASN A 290 -9.12 -22.06 -15.52
C ASN A 290 -10.52 -21.82 -14.96
N ALA A 291 -10.83 -20.56 -14.66
CA ALA A 291 -12.15 -20.17 -14.23
C ALA A 291 -13.09 -20.21 -15.44
N THR A 292 -13.99 -21.19 -15.49
CA THR A 292 -15.16 -21.11 -16.37
C THR A 292 -16.00 -19.90 -15.98
N ALA A 293 -16.35 -19.07 -16.96
CA ALA A 293 -17.21 -17.91 -16.75
C ALA A 293 -18.49 -18.32 -16.00
N PRO A 294 -18.99 -17.51 -15.04
CA PRO A 294 -20.25 -17.82 -14.36
C PRO A 294 -21.38 -17.90 -15.39
N LYS A 295 -22.11 -19.02 -15.39
CA LYS A 295 -23.19 -19.26 -16.36
C LYS A 295 -24.41 -18.35 -16.20
N ASP A 296 -24.55 -17.61 -15.10
CA ASP A 296 -25.73 -16.79 -14.88
C ASP A 296 -25.41 -15.46 -14.17
N PHE A 297 -25.24 -14.40 -14.97
CA PHE A 297 -25.45 -13.02 -14.51
C PHE A 297 -26.49 -12.37 -15.40
N LYS A 298 -27.77 -12.64 -15.12
CA LYS A 298 -28.91 -12.03 -15.83
C LYS A 298 -29.21 -10.67 -15.23
N SER A 299 -28.52 -9.64 -15.71
CA SER A 299 -28.97 -8.24 -15.58
C SER A 299 -29.71 -7.86 -16.86
N ALA A 300 -30.95 -7.34 -16.72
CA ALA A 300 -31.80 -6.97 -17.85
C ALA A 300 -31.20 -5.88 -18.76
N HIS A 301 -30.10 -5.22 -18.34
CA HIS A 301 -29.39 -4.21 -19.12
C HIS A 301 -28.11 -4.70 -19.84
N ALA A 302 -27.81 -6.00 -19.79
CA ALA A 302 -26.62 -6.57 -20.46
C ALA A 302 -26.86 -7.09 -21.90
N LYS A 303 -28.02 -6.80 -22.52
CA LYS A 303 -28.40 -7.41 -23.81
C LYS A 303 -27.72 -6.85 -25.07
N ASN A 304 -26.94 -5.76 -24.99
CA ASN A 304 -26.43 -5.08 -26.20
C ASN A 304 -24.89 -4.95 -26.27
N LEU A 305 -24.11 -5.82 -25.61
CA LEU A 305 -22.64 -5.65 -25.59
C LEU A 305 -21.78 -6.88 -25.92
N PHE A 306 -22.36 -7.96 -26.46
CA PHE A 306 -21.57 -9.10 -26.97
C PHE A 306 -22.20 -9.74 -28.22
N GLU A 307 -21.83 -9.21 -29.38
CA GLU A 307 -21.68 -9.92 -30.67
C GLU A 307 -20.31 -9.41 -31.18
N ALA A 308 -19.27 -10.21 -31.46
CA ALA A 308 -19.13 -11.62 -31.79
C ALA A 308 -18.05 -12.33 -30.96
#